data_AF-A0A2G5EPP4-F1
#
_entry.id   AF-A0A2G5EPP4-F1
#
_cell.length_a   1.000
_cell.length_b   1.000
_cell.length_c   1.000
_cell.angle_alpha   90.00
_cell.angle_beta   90.00
_cell.angle_gamma   90.00
#
_symmetry.space_group_name_H-M   'P 1'
#
loop_
_entity.id
_entity.type
_entity.pdbx_description
1 polymer ?
#
loop_
_entity_poly.entity_id
_entity_poly.type
_entity_poly.pdbx_seq_one_letter_code
_entity_poly.pdbx_strand_id
1 'polypeptide(L)'
;MASGGLRIGRTTSTTTGSGGLKNLFTYRIFISAMFTLLFIATLSVLFTSNPSTVSSQTTTTISTTTTNGGDPVISKSNSQFQSYVHRSFLALKSDPLKTRLDLIQKQANDHIALVNAYAAYARKLKLENSKQLRVFEDLIRNFIDLTSRPAYKSALFETKGSIEEDLLRQFEKEVKDRVKTARQLISEAKESFDNQLKIQKLKDTIFAVNEQLTKAKKQGAFSSLIAAKSIPKSLHCLAMRLVGERIAHPEKYMDQGGKPEFEDPNLYHYAIFSDNVIAASVVVNSAVKNALEPWKHVFHVVTDRMNLAAMQVWFIMRPAGGGAHVEVKAVEDYTFLNASYVPVLRQLESANLLKFYFENRAENATKDANNLKFRNPKYLSMLNHLRFYLPEMYPKLHKILFLDDDVVVQKDLTGLWKIDMDGKVNGAVETCFGSFHRYAQYMNFSHPLIKAKFNPKACAWAYGMNFFDLDAWRKEKSTEQYHYWQTQVPLVHQI
;
A
#
# COMPACT_ATOMS: atom_id res chain seq x y z
N MET A 1 20.19 -43.53 -42.94
CA MET A 1 19.01 -43.08 -43.72
C MET A 1 17.99 -42.57 -42.72
N ALA A 2 17.54 -41.33 -42.65
CA ALA A 2 17.72 -40.07 -43.37
C ALA A 2 17.56 -38.98 -42.26
N SER A 3 18.55 -38.13 -41.96
CA SER A 3 18.92 -36.85 -42.59
C SER A 3 17.85 -35.75 -42.55
N GLY A 4 18.18 -34.69 -41.79
CA GLY A 4 17.59 -33.34 -41.82
C GLY A 4 17.61 -32.70 -40.41
N GLY A 5 18.45 -31.75 -40.03
CA GLY A 5 19.42 -30.92 -40.75
C GLY A 5 19.22 -29.43 -40.41
N LEU A 6 20.06 -28.89 -39.51
CA LEU A 6 20.46 -27.47 -39.31
C LEU A 6 19.39 -26.47 -38.80
N ARG A 7 19.67 -25.57 -37.84
CA ARG A 7 20.81 -24.63 -37.79
C ARG A 7 21.20 -24.21 -36.36
N ILE A 8 22.52 -24.17 -36.15
CA ILE A 8 23.25 -23.64 -35.00
C ILE A 8 23.46 -22.14 -35.20
N GLY A 9 23.39 -21.37 -34.10
CA GLY A 9 23.98 -20.04 -33.97
C GLY A 9 24.70 -19.93 -32.63
N ARG A 10 26.03 -19.91 -32.66
CA ARG A 10 26.93 -19.76 -31.51
C ARG A 10 27.62 -18.40 -31.64
N THR A 11 27.54 -17.55 -30.61
CA THR A 11 28.54 -16.50 -30.38
C THR A 11 28.77 -16.31 -28.89
N THR A 12 30.06 -16.24 -28.57
CA THR A 12 30.74 -16.26 -27.28
C THR A 12 30.84 -14.88 -26.62
N SER A 13 30.75 -14.90 -25.29
CA SER A 13 31.44 -14.07 -24.27
C SER A 13 31.77 -12.60 -24.54
N THR A 14 31.34 -11.72 -23.64
CA THR A 14 32.23 -10.79 -22.90
C THR A 14 31.50 -10.17 -21.70
N THR A 15 32.11 -10.32 -20.53
CA THR A 15 31.86 -9.64 -19.26
C THR A 15 32.37 -8.21 -19.32
N THR A 16 31.59 -7.21 -18.89
CA THR A 16 32.08 -6.00 -18.16
C THR A 16 30.90 -5.19 -17.61
N GLY A 17 31.04 -4.70 -16.37
CA GLY A 17 30.01 -4.04 -15.60
C GLY A 17 29.69 -2.59 -16.00
N SER A 18 28.52 -2.12 -15.56
CA SER A 18 28.13 -0.70 -15.50
C SER A 18 26.85 -0.56 -14.64
N GLY A 19 26.94 -0.90 -13.36
CA GLY A 19 25.98 -0.45 -12.34
C GLY A 19 26.52 0.82 -11.70
N GLY A 20 26.04 2.00 -12.10
CA GLY A 20 26.47 3.25 -11.47
C GLY A 20 25.93 4.55 -12.08
N LEU A 21 25.59 4.58 -13.37
CA LEU A 21 25.28 5.85 -14.06
C LEU A 21 23.78 6.18 -14.23
N LYS A 22 22.86 5.25 -13.95
CA LYS A 22 21.41 5.49 -14.13
C LYS A 22 20.71 6.20 -12.96
N ASN A 23 21.31 6.26 -11.78
CA ASN A 23 20.71 6.91 -10.60
C ASN A 23 21.10 8.40 -10.43
N LEU A 24 22.14 8.87 -11.11
CA LEU A 24 22.59 10.27 -11.00
C LEU A 24 21.78 11.22 -11.92
N PHE A 25 21.33 10.73 -13.08
CA PHE A 25 20.57 11.53 -14.04
C PHE A 25 19.12 11.82 -13.59
N THR A 26 18.48 10.87 -12.90
CA THR A 26 17.12 11.03 -12.38
C THR A 26 17.03 12.03 -11.23
N TYR A 27 18.07 12.11 -10.38
CA TYR A 27 18.09 13.03 -9.25
C TYR A 27 18.25 14.50 -9.70
N ARG A 28 19.07 14.77 -10.72
CA ARG A 28 19.24 16.13 -11.27
C ARG A 28 17.99 16.65 -11.97
N ILE A 29 17.27 15.79 -12.70
CA ILE A 29 16.01 16.15 -13.36
C ILE A 29 14.93 16.44 -12.31
N PHE A 30 14.85 15.64 -11.25
CA PHE A 30 13.89 15.84 -10.16
C PHE A 30 14.14 17.15 -9.40
N ILE A 31 15.41 17.46 -9.08
CA ILE A 31 15.78 18.72 -8.44
C ILE A 31 15.47 19.92 -9.35
N SER A 32 15.79 19.81 -10.64
CA SER A 32 15.47 20.87 -11.62
C SER A 32 13.96 21.12 -11.70
N ALA A 33 13.14 20.07 -11.70
CA ALA A 33 11.68 20.19 -11.72
C ALA A 33 11.13 20.85 -10.45
N MET A 34 11.68 20.50 -9.27
CA MET A 34 11.32 21.12 -7.99
C MET A 34 11.67 22.61 -7.95
N PHE A 35 12.87 23.01 -8.39
CA PHE A 35 13.26 24.42 -8.45
C PHE A 35 12.44 25.20 -9.47
N THR A 36 12.09 24.60 -10.61
CA THR A 36 11.23 25.23 -11.62
C THR A 36 9.81 25.46 -11.07
N LEU A 37 9.25 24.50 -10.33
CA LEU A 37 7.96 24.65 -9.65
C LEU A 37 7.98 25.73 -8.57
N LEU A 38 9.06 25.80 -7.77
CA LEU A 38 9.25 26.86 -6.77
C LEU A 38 9.41 28.24 -7.43
N PHE A 39 10.10 28.32 -8.56
CA PHE A 39 10.24 29.55 -9.33
C PHE A 39 8.90 30.01 -9.92
N ILE A 40 8.10 29.10 -10.48
CA ILE A 40 6.75 29.43 -10.99
C ILE A 40 5.83 29.84 -9.84
N ALA A 41 5.88 29.17 -8.68
CA ALA A 41 5.08 29.53 -7.52
C ALA A 41 5.43 30.92 -6.98
N THR A 42 6.72 31.25 -6.90
CA THR A 42 7.18 32.60 -6.46
C THR A 42 6.84 33.68 -7.47
N LEU A 43 6.96 33.39 -8.77
CA LEU A 43 6.55 34.31 -9.83
C LEU A 43 5.03 34.55 -9.84
N SER A 44 4.23 33.53 -9.53
CA SER A 44 2.77 33.63 -9.39
C SER A 44 2.35 34.57 -8.26
N VAL A 45 3.09 34.55 -7.14
CA VAL A 45 2.88 35.45 -5.98
C VAL A 45 3.32 36.89 -6.30
N LEU A 46 4.37 37.06 -7.11
CA LEU A 46 4.82 38.39 -7.57
C LEU A 46 3.86 39.03 -8.58
N PHE A 47 3.24 38.26 -9.48
CA PHE A 47 2.26 38.81 -10.44
C PHE A 47 0.85 39.00 -9.86
N THR A 48 0.54 38.41 -8.70
CA THR A 48 -0.74 38.63 -7.99
C THR A 48 -0.69 39.78 -6.98
N SER A 49 0.46 40.43 -6.79
CA SER A 49 0.67 41.51 -5.82
C SER A 49 0.64 42.93 -6.40
N ASN A 50 0.18 43.12 -7.65
CA ASN A 50 -0.12 44.44 -8.19
C ASN A 50 -1.59 44.81 -7.93
N PRO A 51 -1.90 45.82 -7.09
CA PRO A 51 -3.27 46.29 -6.92
C PRO A 51 -3.68 47.11 -8.15
N SER A 52 -4.70 46.64 -8.87
CA SER A 52 -5.44 47.46 -9.83
C SER A 52 -6.10 48.62 -9.08
N THR A 53 -5.67 49.83 -9.37
CA THR A 53 -6.29 51.07 -8.92
C THR A 53 -7.67 51.21 -9.55
N VAL A 54 -8.72 50.97 -8.77
CA VAL A 54 -10.08 51.42 -9.05
C VAL A 54 -10.17 52.88 -8.63
N SER A 55 -10.22 53.81 -9.59
CA SER A 55 -10.49 55.23 -9.34
C SER A 55 -12.00 55.46 -9.21
N SER A 56 -12.48 55.67 -7.98
CA SER A 56 -13.69 56.43 -7.74
C SER A 56 -13.31 57.91 -7.57
N GLN A 57 -13.75 58.76 -8.48
CA GLN A 57 -13.81 60.21 -8.25
C GLN A 57 -15.20 60.73 -8.55
N THR A 58 -15.88 61.06 -7.46
CA THR A 58 -16.98 62.01 -7.38
C THR A 58 -16.42 63.42 -7.58
N THR A 59 -17.11 64.18 -8.41
CA THR A 59 -17.09 65.62 -8.69
C THR A 59 -16.57 66.53 -7.57
N THR A 60 -15.61 67.43 -7.82
CA THR A 60 -15.76 68.90 -7.63
C THR A 60 -14.59 69.72 -8.20
N THR A 61 -14.92 70.95 -8.57
CA THR A 61 -14.26 71.98 -9.38
C THR A 61 -13.23 72.88 -8.66
N ILE A 62 -12.14 73.19 -9.39
CA ILE A 62 -11.44 74.50 -9.60
C ILE A 62 -10.64 75.19 -8.46
N SER A 63 -9.39 75.54 -8.82
CA SER A 63 -8.55 76.75 -8.52
C SER A 63 -7.53 76.80 -7.36
N THR A 64 -6.25 76.66 -7.76
CA THR A 64 -5.09 77.58 -7.64
C THR A 64 -4.59 78.20 -6.31
N THR A 65 -3.24 78.11 -6.19
CA THR A 65 -2.19 79.07 -5.74
C THR A 65 -1.62 79.07 -4.31
N THR A 66 -0.29 78.84 -4.28
CA THR A 66 0.83 79.48 -3.55
C THR A 66 1.23 79.14 -2.09
N THR A 67 2.52 78.75 -2.00
CA THR A 67 3.61 79.12 -1.06
C THR A 67 3.81 78.46 0.33
N ASN A 68 5.01 77.88 0.43
CA ASN A 68 5.99 77.87 1.55
C ASN A 68 5.74 77.06 2.83
N GLY A 69 6.66 76.10 3.05
CA GLY A 69 7.46 76.03 4.29
C GLY A 69 7.26 74.80 5.17
N GLY A 70 8.27 73.91 5.20
CA GLY A 70 8.50 72.98 6.31
C GLY A 70 8.76 71.52 5.90
N ASP A 71 10.01 71.17 5.65
CA ASP A 71 10.51 69.79 5.83
C ASP A 71 10.43 69.41 7.34
N PRO A 72 10.36 68.12 7.76
CA PRO A 72 11.25 67.08 7.21
C PRO A 72 10.81 65.58 7.28
N VAL A 73 11.68 64.75 6.71
CA VAL A 73 11.99 63.33 7.00
C VAL A 73 11.13 62.21 6.37
N ILE A 74 11.83 61.45 5.53
CA ILE A 74 11.51 60.15 4.94
C ILE A 74 11.62 59.03 5.99
N SER A 75 10.58 58.21 6.17
CA SER A 75 10.74 56.78 6.51
C SER A 75 9.54 55.94 6.03
N LYS A 76 9.55 55.52 4.76
CA LYS A 76 8.65 54.48 4.22
C LYS A 76 9.31 53.10 4.35
N SER A 77 9.00 52.32 5.39
CA SER A 77 9.25 50.87 5.35
C SER A 77 8.52 50.00 6.40
N ASN A 78 7.44 50.45 7.06
CA ASN A 78 6.81 49.65 8.15
C ASN A 78 5.29 49.39 8.04
N SER A 79 4.58 49.85 7.00
CA SER A 79 3.12 49.69 6.93
C SER A 79 2.64 48.30 6.50
N GLN A 80 3.47 47.50 5.83
CA GLN A 80 3.05 46.21 5.28
C GLN A 80 3.07 45.09 6.34
N PHE A 81 4.06 45.10 7.24
CA PHE A 81 4.20 44.09 8.31
C PHE A 81 3.12 44.23 9.39
N GLN A 82 2.74 45.47 9.73
CA GLN A 82 1.70 45.74 10.74
C GLN A 82 0.31 45.28 10.28
N SER A 83 0.03 45.33 8.98
CA SER A 83 -1.25 44.86 8.42
C SER A 83 -1.40 43.33 8.43
N TYR A 84 -0.29 42.59 8.28
CA TYR A 84 -0.26 41.12 8.37
C TYR A 84 -0.41 40.64 9.82
N VAL A 85 0.30 41.25 10.76
CA VAL A 85 0.21 40.90 12.19
C VAL A 85 -1.18 41.24 12.75
N HIS A 86 -1.81 42.34 12.29
CA HIS A 86 -3.17 42.69 12.70
C HIS A 86 -4.23 41.70 12.16
N ARG A 87 -4.05 41.15 10.95
CA ARG A 87 -4.91 40.07 10.40
C ARG A 87 -4.75 38.75 11.18
N SER A 88 -3.53 38.40 11.58
CA SER A 88 -3.27 37.20 12.38
C SER A 88 -3.84 37.29 13.80
N PHE A 89 -3.84 38.49 14.41
CA PHE A 89 -4.37 38.68 15.77
C PHE A 89 -5.91 38.73 15.82
N LEU A 90 -6.57 39.21 14.75
CA LEU A 90 -8.04 39.16 14.63
C LEU A 90 -8.58 37.74 14.42
N ALA A 91 -7.79 36.85 13.81
CA ALA A 91 -8.14 35.44 13.65
C ALA A 91 -8.11 34.64 14.97
N LEU A 92 -7.42 35.13 16.01
CA LEU A 92 -7.41 34.51 17.34
C LEU A 92 -8.60 34.93 18.22
N LYS A 93 -9.33 35.98 17.85
CA LYS A 93 -10.51 36.50 18.56
C LYS A 93 -11.84 36.16 17.89
N SER A 94 -11.81 35.49 16.74
CA SER A 94 -13.03 35.11 16.02
C SER A 94 -13.64 33.86 16.64
N ASP A 95 -14.94 33.92 16.94
CA ASP A 95 -15.74 32.79 17.39
C ASP A 95 -15.54 31.58 16.44
N PRO A 96 -15.07 30.42 16.93
CA PRO A 96 -14.77 29.25 16.10
C PRO A 96 -16.00 28.77 15.29
N LEU A 97 -17.21 28.97 15.82
CA LEU A 97 -18.45 28.63 15.11
C LEU A 97 -18.72 29.60 13.96
N LYS A 98 -18.42 30.89 14.16
CA LYS A 98 -18.56 31.92 13.11
C LYS A 98 -17.55 31.72 11.99
N THR A 99 -16.29 31.38 12.31
CA THR A 99 -15.30 31.03 11.28
C THR A 99 -15.68 29.77 10.50
N ARG A 100 -16.27 28.77 11.17
CA ARG A 100 -16.77 27.57 10.49
C ARG A 100 -17.96 27.90 9.58
N LEU A 101 -18.87 28.75 10.03
CA LEU A 101 -19.99 29.24 9.23
C LEU A 101 -19.50 30.01 8.00
N ASP A 102 -18.54 30.92 8.16
CA ASP A 102 -17.96 31.69 7.06
C ASP A 102 -17.25 30.79 6.04
N LEU A 103 -16.56 29.73 6.50
CA LEU A 103 -15.92 28.75 5.63
C LEU A 103 -16.96 27.95 4.83
N ILE A 104 -18.04 27.52 5.47
CA ILE A 104 -19.15 26.82 4.80
C ILE A 104 -19.84 27.74 3.79
N GLN A 105 -20.10 29.00 4.16
CA GLN A 105 -20.68 30.00 3.27
C GLN A 105 -19.78 30.26 2.06
N LYS A 106 -18.47 30.37 2.28
CA LYS A 106 -17.48 30.53 1.20
C LYS A 106 -17.48 29.32 0.28
N GLN A 107 -17.43 28.11 0.83
CA GLN A 107 -17.50 26.88 0.04
C GLN A 107 -18.79 26.81 -0.78
N ALA A 108 -19.93 27.19 -0.21
CA ALA A 108 -21.20 27.26 -0.93
C ALA A 108 -21.15 28.27 -2.08
N ASN A 109 -20.62 29.48 -1.84
CA ASN A 109 -20.46 30.51 -2.87
C ASN A 109 -19.49 30.08 -3.98
N ASP A 110 -18.40 29.41 -3.64
CA ASP A 110 -17.43 28.88 -4.61
C ASP A 110 -18.09 27.80 -5.49
N HIS A 111 -18.91 26.90 -4.91
CA HIS A 111 -19.68 25.93 -5.67
C HIS A 111 -20.77 26.58 -6.54
N ILE A 112 -21.43 27.64 -6.05
CA ILE A 112 -22.39 28.41 -6.85
C ILE A 112 -21.69 29.03 -8.07
N ALA A 113 -20.52 29.63 -7.87
CA ALA A 113 -19.72 30.19 -8.96
C ALA A 113 -19.31 29.11 -9.98
N LEU A 114 -18.87 27.94 -9.49
CA LEU A 114 -18.52 26.80 -10.33
C LEU A 114 -19.70 26.32 -11.17
N VAL A 115 -20.86 26.10 -10.54
CA VAL A 115 -22.09 25.67 -11.23
C VAL A 115 -22.51 26.69 -12.28
N ASN A 116 -22.44 27.99 -11.97
CA ASN A 116 -22.75 29.05 -12.91
C ASN A 116 -21.78 29.07 -14.12
N ALA A 117 -20.49 28.85 -13.89
CA ALA A 117 -19.50 28.75 -14.96
C ALA A 117 -19.78 27.55 -15.90
N TYR A 118 -20.07 26.37 -15.33
CA TYR A 118 -20.45 25.20 -16.11
C TYR A 118 -21.77 25.38 -16.85
N ALA A 119 -22.76 26.05 -16.23
CA ALA A 119 -24.03 26.38 -16.87
C ALA A 119 -23.82 27.33 -18.05
N ALA A 120 -22.96 28.34 -17.92
CA ALA A 120 -22.61 29.25 -19.01
C ALA A 120 -21.92 28.50 -20.17
N TYR A 121 -20.99 27.59 -19.86
CA TYR A 121 -20.33 26.74 -20.85
C TYR A 121 -21.33 25.83 -21.58
N ALA A 122 -22.24 25.18 -20.84
CA ALA A 122 -23.29 24.33 -21.41
C ALA A 122 -24.23 25.12 -22.34
N ARG A 123 -24.60 26.37 -21.98
CA ARG A 123 -25.40 27.25 -22.84
C ARG A 123 -24.65 27.61 -24.12
N LYS A 124 -23.36 27.95 -24.03
CA LYS A 124 -22.52 28.26 -25.19
C LYS A 124 -22.44 27.06 -26.15
N LEU A 125 -22.16 25.87 -25.62
CA LEU A 125 -22.08 24.64 -26.39
C LEU A 125 -23.42 24.31 -27.09
N LYS A 126 -24.55 24.46 -26.38
CA LYS A 126 -25.88 24.28 -26.97
C LYS A 126 -26.10 25.24 -28.14
N LEU A 127 -25.74 26.51 -27.98
CA LEU A 127 -25.91 27.51 -29.02
C LEU A 127 -25.04 27.21 -30.25
N GLU A 128 -23.77 26.84 -30.04
CA GLU A 128 -22.85 26.45 -31.13
C GLU A 128 -23.37 25.23 -31.89
N ASN A 129 -23.80 24.18 -31.19
CA ASN A 129 -24.40 23.00 -31.81
C ASN A 129 -25.68 23.33 -32.59
N SER A 130 -26.55 24.19 -32.05
CA SER A 130 -27.75 24.64 -32.76
C SER A 130 -27.44 25.48 -34.00
N LYS A 131 -26.41 26.33 -33.97
CA LYS A 131 -25.95 27.08 -35.15
C LYS A 131 -25.44 26.13 -36.23
N GLN A 132 -24.62 25.16 -35.85
CA GLN A 132 -24.06 24.17 -36.77
C GLN A 132 -25.16 23.30 -37.40
N LEU A 133 -26.18 22.91 -36.62
CA LEU A 133 -27.36 22.20 -37.14
C LEU A 133 -28.10 23.03 -38.21
N ARG A 134 -28.34 24.32 -37.95
CA ARG A 134 -29.00 25.22 -38.92
C ARG A 134 -28.21 25.33 -40.23
N VAL A 135 -26.89 25.46 -40.15
CA VAL A 135 -26.02 25.50 -41.34
C VAL A 135 -26.18 24.24 -42.19
N PHE A 136 -26.29 23.06 -41.56
CA PHE A 136 -26.53 21.81 -42.29
C PHE A 136 -27.94 21.71 -42.87
N GLU A 137 -28.97 22.16 -42.14
CA GLU A 137 -30.35 22.23 -42.64
C GLU A 137 -30.46 23.18 -43.84
N ASP A 138 -29.81 24.34 -43.78
CA ASP A 138 -29.77 25.32 -44.88
C ASP A 138 -29.04 24.76 -46.10
N LEU A 139 -27.94 24.00 -45.91
CA LEU A 139 -27.28 23.30 -47.01
C LEU A 139 -28.21 22.30 -47.68
N ILE A 140 -28.96 21.51 -46.90
CA ILE A 140 -29.94 20.56 -47.43
C ILE A 140 -31.05 21.29 -48.20
N ARG A 141 -31.61 22.36 -47.63
CA ARG A 141 -32.61 23.20 -48.31
C ARG A 141 -32.10 23.76 -49.62
N ASN A 142 -30.86 24.26 -49.65
CA ASN A 142 -30.24 24.74 -50.88
C ASN A 142 -30.15 23.64 -51.96
N PHE A 143 -29.83 22.39 -51.63
CA PHE A 143 -29.83 21.31 -52.64
C PHE A 143 -31.24 20.94 -53.11
N ILE A 144 -32.21 20.93 -52.20
CA ILE A 144 -33.62 20.67 -52.51
C ILE A 144 -34.17 21.77 -53.42
N ASP A 145 -33.92 23.03 -53.10
CA ASP A 145 -34.38 24.19 -53.87
C ASP A 145 -33.78 24.19 -55.29
N LEU A 146 -32.51 23.82 -55.44
CA LEU A 146 -31.90 23.70 -56.77
C LEU A 146 -32.59 22.62 -57.61
N THR A 147 -32.87 21.46 -57.02
CA THR A 147 -33.48 20.32 -57.72
C THR A 147 -34.97 20.54 -58.01
N SER A 148 -35.65 21.34 -57.18
CA SER A 148 -37.08 21.63 -57.28
C SER A 148 -37.41 22.86 -58.14
N ARG A 149 -36.40 23.61 -58.60
CA ARG A 149 -36.60 24.76 -59.51
C ARG A 149 -37.40 24.32 -60.75
N PRO A 150 -38.53 24.97 -61.07
CA PRO A 150 -39.40 24.56 -62.17
C PRO A 150 -38.67 24.44 -63.50
N ALA A 151 -37.73 25.35 -63.77
CA ALA A 151 -36.93 25.38 -64.99
C ALA A 151 -36.06 24.13 -65.20
N TYR A 152 -35.51 23.56 -64.12
CA TYR A 152 -34.72 22.33 -64.19
C TYR A 152 -35.61 21.09 -64.09
N LYS A 153 -36.65 21.15 -63.24
CA LYS A 153 -37.57 20.03 -63.02
C LYS A 153 -38.34 19.66 -64.29
N SER A 154 -38.93 20.64 -64.98
CA SER A 154 -39.72 20.38 -66.19
C SER A 154 -38.87 19.99 -67.40
N ALA A 155 -37.68 20.57 -67.55
CA ALA A 155 -36.80 20.40 -68.71
C ALA A 155 -35.77 19.26 -68.60
N LEU A 156 -35.38 18.85 -67.39
CA LEU A 156 -34.37 17.80 -67.18
C LEU A 156 -34.94 16.52 -66.55
N PHE A 157 -36.02 16.61 -65.77
CA PHE A 157 -36.52 15.47 -64.98
C PHE A 157 -37.93 14.98 -65.40
N GLU A 158 -38.79 15.83 -65.99
CA GLU A 158 -40.17 15.47 -66.37
C GLU A 158 -40.39 15.25 -67.89
N THR A 159 -39.51 15.76 -68.76
CA THR A 159 -39.61 15.58 -70.22
C THR A 159 -38.95 14.29 -70.71
N LYS A 160 -39.63 13.52 -71.58
CA LYS A 160 -39.06 12.34 -72.28
C LYS A 160 -38.36 12.68 -73.61
N GLY A 161 -38.15 13.97 -73.89
CA GLY A 161 -37.53 14.49 -75.12
C GLY A 161 -36.02 14.68 -75.03
N SER A 162 -35.40 15.24 -76.08
CA SER A 162 -33.96 15.58 -76.09
C SER A 162 -33.66 16.71 -75.11
N ILE A 163 -32.69 16.50 -74.23
CA ILE A 163 -32.26 17.47 -73.21
C ILE A 163 -31.48 18.61 -73.87
N GLU A 164 -31.76 19.85 -73.46
CA GLU A 164 -31.02 21.04 -73.88
C GLU A 164 -29.63 21.09 -73.21
N GLU A 165 -28.56 21.03 -74.02
CA GLU A 165 -27.17 20.88 -73.54
C GLU A 165 -26.70 22.06 -72.67
N ASP A 166 -27.10 23.28 -73.03
CA ASP A 166 -26.71 24.50 -72.30
C ASP A 166 -27.36 24.57 -70.90
N LEU A 167 -28.62 24.13 -70.79
CA LEU A 167 -29.35 24.08 -69.53
C LEU A 167 -28.74 23.02 -68.59
N LEU A 168 -28.32 21.87 -69.14
CA LEU A 168 -27.64 20.83 -68.41
C LEU A 168 -26.27 21.29 -67.89
N ARG A 169 -25.49 21.99 -68.73
CA ARG A 169 -24.19 22.58 -68.32
C ARG A 169 -24.35 23.61 -67.22
N GLN A 170 -25.41 24.43 -67.26
CA GLN A 170 -25.72 25.40 -66.22
C GLN A 170 -26.08 24.70 -64.89
N PHE A 171 -26.96 23.69 -64.94
CA PHE A 171 -27.31 22.90 -63.77
C PHE A 171 -26.09 22.21 -63.16
N GLU A 172 -25.25 21.58 -63.99
CA GLU A 172 -24.02 20.92 -63.55
C GLU A 172 -23.06 21.91 -62.84
N LYS A 173 -22.92 23.13 -63.37
CA LYS A 173 -22.12 24.18 -62.75
C LYS A 173 -22.68 24.59 -61.39
N GLU A 174 -23.99 24.85 -61.28
CA GLU A 174 -24.62 25.23 -60.01
C GLU A 174 -24.55 24.10 -58.97
N VAL A 175 -24.70 22.84 -59.38
CA VAL A 175 -24.52 21.68 -58.50
C VAL A 175 -23.07 21.60 -58.03
N LYS A 176 -22.08 21.73 -58.94
CA LYS A 176 -20.65 21.69 -58.59
C LYS A 176 -20.28 22.80 -57.61
N ASP A 177 -20.79 24.01 -57.80
CA ASP A 177 -20.54 25.14 -56.91
C ASP A 177 -21.15 24.91 -55.52
N ARG A 178 -22.39 24.41 -55.43
CA ARG A 178 -23.02 24.08 -54.15
C ARG A 178 -22.33 22.91 -53.44
N VAL A 179 -21.90 21.87 -54.17
CA VAL A 179 -21.13 20.75 -53.63
C VAL A 179 -19.78 21.21 -53.09
N LYS A 180 -19.10 22.13 -53.78
CA LYS A 180 -17.84 22.71 -53.30
C LYS A 180 -18.03 23.42 -51.97
N THR A 181 -19.05 24.27 -51.86
CA THR A 181 -19.40 24.99 -50.63
C THR A 181 -19.77 24.02 -49.49
N ALA A 182 -20.55 22.99 -49.77
CA ALA A 182 -20.92 21.98 -48.79
C ALA A 182 -19.69 21.21 -48.26
N ARG A 183 -18.76 20.82 -49.15
CA ARG A 183 -17.51 20.14 -48.74
C ARG A 183 -16.66 21.00 -47.82
N GLN A 184 -16.55 22.30 -48.11
CA GLN A 184 -15.78 23.21 -47.28
C GLN A 184 -16.37 23.32 -45.86
N LEU A 185 -17.68 23.55 -45.76
CA LEU A 185 -18.37 23.67 -44.48
C LEU A 185 -18.35 22.36 -43.67
N ILE A 186 -18.48 21.21 -44.33
CA ILE A 186 -18.33 19.90 -43.68
C ILE A 186 -16.88 19.71 -43.17
N SER A 187 -15.88 20.16 -43.93
CA SER A 187 -14.48 20.04 -43.53
C SER A 187 -14.16 20.89 -42.29
N GLU A 188 -14.69 22.12 -42.21
CA GLU A 188 -14.53 23.00 -41.05
C GLU A 188 -15.22 22.42 -39.81
N ALA A 189 -16.38 21.78 -39.98
CA ALA A 189 -17.11 21.11 -38.91
C ALA A 189 -16.48 19.79 -38.43
N LYS A 190 -15.65 19.13 -39.26
CA LYS A 190 -15.12 17.79 -38.99
C LYS A 190 -14.20 17.74 -37.77
N GLU A 191 -13.40 18.79 -37.55
CA GLU A 191 -12.40 18.82 -36.48
C GLU A 191 -13.04 18.73 -35.08
N SER A 192 -14.20 19.35 -34.87
CA SER A 192 -14.89 19.32 -33.57
C SER A 192 -15.43 17.92 -33.23
N PHE A 193 -15.96 17.19 -34.21
CA PHE A 193 -16.40 15.80 -34.05
C PHE A 193 -15.23 14.85 -33.84
N ASP A 194 -14.13 15.03 -34.59
CA ASP A 194 -12.93 14.21 -34.44
C ASP A 194 -12.30 14.37 -33.05
N ASN A 195 -12.32 15.58 -32.48
CA ASN A 195 -11.81 15.83 -31.13
C ASN A 195 -12.64 15.14 -30.05
N GLN A 196 -13.97 15.16 -30.14
CA GLN A 196 -14.85 14.44 -29.20
C GLN A 196 -14.64 12.92 -29.28
N LEU A 197 -14.51 12.38 -30.50
CA LEU A 197 -14.23 10.96 -30.71
C LEU A 197 -12.85 10.56 -30.15
N LYS A 198 -11.82 11.39 -30.35
CA LYS A 198 -10.49 11.18 -29.78
C LYS A 198 -10.51 11.20 -28.25
N ILE A 199 -11.23 12.14 -27.63
CA ILE A 199 -11.39 12.22 -26.17
C ILE A 199 -12.08 10.96 -25.65
N GLN A 200 -13.16 10.52 -26.29
CA GLN A 200 -13.87 9.32 -25.90
C GLN A 200 -12.99 8.07 -26.01
N LYS A 201 -12.29 7.89 -27.14
CA LYS A 201 -11.33 6.79 -27.32
C LYS A 201 -10.20 6.81 -26.28
N LEU A 202 -9.67 7.99 -25.97
CA LEU A 202 -8.64 8.15 -24.94
C LEU A 202 -9.19 7.76 -23.56
N LYS A 203 -10.38 8.22 -23.22
CA LYS A 203 -11.08 7.85 -21.97
C LYS A 203 -11.26 6.34 -21.86
N ASP A 204 -11.80 5.70 -22.90
CA ASP A 204 -12.02 4.26 -22.92
C ASP A 204 -10.71 3.48 -22.81
N THR A 205 -9.65 3.97 -23.47
CA THR A 205 -8.29 3.38 -23.35
C THR A 205 -7.74 3.52 -21.94
N ILE A 206 -7.89 4.69 -21.30
CA ILE A 206 -7.45 4.91 -19.92
C ILE A 206 -8.17 3.94 -18.97
N PHE A 207 -9.49 3.78 -19.10
CA PHE A 207 -10.24 2.84 -18.27
C PHE A 207 -9.81 1.39 -18.50
N ALA A 208 -9.67 0.97 -19.75
CA ALA A 208 -9.23 -0.39 -20.10
C ALA A 208 -7.81 -0.69 -19.58
N VAL A 209 -6.86 0.24 -19.76
CA VAL A 209 -5.49 0.08 -19.26
C VAL A 209 -5.46 0.10 -17.73
N ASN A 210 -6.26 0.93 -17.07
CA ASN A 210 -6.33 0.96 -15.61
C ASN A 210 -6.91 -0.35 -15.03
N GLU A 211 -7.89 -0.95 -15.69
CA GLU A 211 -8.42 -2.26 -15.32
C GLU A 211 -7.35 -3.35 -15.47
N GLN A 212 -6.63 -3.37 -16.60
CA GLN A 212 -5.51 -4.30 -16.81
C GLN A 212 -4.39 -4.12 -15.77
N LEU A 213 -4.02 -2.88 -15.46
CA LEU A 213 -3.03 -2.57 -14.43
C LEU A 213 -3.48 -3.09 -13.06
N THR A 214 -4.76 -2.91 -12.72
CA THR A 214 -5.32 -3.41 -11.47
C THR A 214 -5.28 -4.93 -11.40
N LYS A 215 -5.63 -5.62 -12.50
CA LYS A 215 -5.52 -7.08 -12.61
C LYS A 215 -4.08 -7.56 -12.47
N ALA A 216 -3.14 -6.92 -13.17
CA ALA A 216 -1.72 -7.24 -13.11
C ALA A 216 -1.13 -7.02 -11.70
N LYS A 217 -1.49 -5.91 -11.03
CA LYS A 217 -1.08 -5.66 -9.63
C LYS A 217 -1.57 -6.75 -8.68
N LYS A 218 -2.84 -7.17 -8.81
CA LYS A 218 -3.41 -8.27 -8.00
C LYS A 218 -2.68 -9.59 -8.25
N GLN A 219 -2.44 -9.94 -9.51
CA GLN A 219 -1.72 -11.15 -9.86
C GLN A 219 -0.25 -11.13 -9.42
N GLY A 220 0.40 -9.97 -9.51
CA GLY A 220 1.77 -9.76 -9.01
C GLY A 220 1.86 -9.95 -7.49
N ALA A 221 0.94 -9.35 -6.72
CA ALA A 221 0.88 -9.54 -5.28
C ALA A 221 0.64 -11.01 -4.88
N PHE A 222 -0.28 -11.69 -5.58
CA PHE A 222 -0.55 -13.12 -5.35
C PHE A 222 0.66 -14.00 -5.68
N SER A 223 1.32 -13.76 -6.81
CA SER A 223 2.52 -14.51 -7.21
C SER A 223 3.68 -14.29 -6.26
N SER A 224 3.86 -13.05 -5.78
CA SER A 224 4.86 -12.72 -4.75
C SER A 224 4.59 -13.45 -3.45
N LEU A 225 3.32 -13.59 -3.04
CA LEU A 225 2.93 -14.33 -1.84
C LEU A 225 3.26 -15.83 -1.99
N ILE A 226 2.98 -16.42 -3.16
CA ILE A 226 3.33 -17.81 -3.45
C ILE A 226 4.85 -17.97 -3.38
N ALA A 227 5.62 -17.14 -4.10
CA ALA A 227 7.08 -17.25 -4.13
C ALA A 227 7.72 -17.10 -2.74
N ALA A 228 7.20 -16.19 -1.91
CA ALA A 228 7.71 -15.98 -0.55
C ALA A 228 7.40 -17.13 0.42
N LYS A 229 6.33 -17.92 0.17
CA LYS A 229 5.88 -18.99 1.07
C LYS A 229 6.08 -20.40 0.53
N SER A 230 6.29 -20.56 -0.77
CA SER A 230 6.42 -21.86 -1.39
C SER A 230 7.71 -22.53 -0.98
N ILE A 231 7.61 -23.76 -0.49
CA ILE A 231 8.77 -24.62 -0.24
C ILE A 231 9.25 -25.15 -1.60
N PRO A 232 10.57 -25.17 -1.89
CA PRO A 232 11.10 -25.78 -3.10
C PRO A 232 10.59 -27.20 -3.29
N LYS A 233 10.32 -27.61 -4.54
CA LYS A 233 9.76 -28.94 -4.85
C LYS A 233 10.55 -30.10 -4.23
N SER A 234 11.88 -29.96 -4.14
CA SER A 234 12.77 -30.95 -3.51
C SER A 234 12.54 -31.10 -2.00
N LEU A 235 12.06 -30.06 -1.32
CA LEU A 235 11.81 -30.03 0.12
C LEU A 235 10.33 -30.25 0.47
N HIS A 236 9.42 -30.15 -0.50
CA HIS A 236 7.97 -30.25 -0.29
C HIS A 236 7.55 -31.58 0.37
N CYS A 237 8.25 -32.68 0.09
CA CYS A 237 7.94 -34.00 0.66
C CYS A 237 8.83 -34.38 1.85
N LEU A 238 9.66 -33.47 2.36
CA LEU A 238 10.61 -33.80 3.43
C LEU A 238 9.90 -34.34 4.68
N ALA A 239 8.89 -33.60 5.18
CA ALA A 239 8.14 -34.02 6.37
C ALA A 239 7.48 -35.40 6.16
N MET A 240 6.85 -35.62 5.00
CA MET A 240 6.25 -36.92 4.67
C MET A 240 7.28 -38.06 4.64
N ARG A 241 8.49 -37.82 4.10
CA ARG A 241 9.55 -38.82 4.09
C ARG A 241 10.05 -39.15 5.49
N LEU A 242 10.20 -38.14 6.35
CA LEU A 242 10.59 -38.33 7.75
C LEU A 242 9.52 -39.09 8.55
N VAL A 243 8.24 -38.80 8.31
CA VAL A 243 7.13 -39.57 8.89
C VAL A 243 7.15 -41.02 8.38
N GLY A 244 7.40 -41.23 7.09
CA GLY A 244 7.56 -42.57 6.51
C GLY A 244 8.71 -43.36 7.15
N GLU A 245 9.84 -42.70 7.39
CA GLU A 245 10.99 -43.27 8.10
C GLU A 245 10.63 -43.70 9.53
N ARG A 246 9.87 -42.89 10.26
CA ARG A 246 9.39 -43.25 11.61
C ARG A 246 8.52 -44.50 11.60
N ILE A 247 7.59 -44.57 10.64
CA ILE A 247 6.65 -45.68 10.52
C ILE A 247 7.39 -46.98 10.14
N ALA A 248 8.41 -46.88 9.30
CA ALA A 248 9.23 -48.02 8.90
C ALA A 248 10.14 -48.55 10.02
N HIS A 249 10.57 -47.68 10.94
CA HIS A 249 11.53 -48.00 12.01
C HIS A 249 11.11 -47.42 13.39
N PRO A 250 9.94 -47.81 13.94
CA PRO A 250 9.40 -47.21 15.16
C PRO A 250 10.31 -47.36 16.37
N GLU A 251 11.06 -48.45 16.48
CA GLU A 251 12.00 -48.75 17.56
C GLU A 251 13.13 -47.73 17.69
N LYS A 252 13.55 -47.09 16.58
CA LYS A 252 14.64 -46.10 16.57
C LYS A 252 14.20 -44.73 17.10
N TYR A 253 12.90 -44.45 17.08
CA TYR A 253 12.33 -43.14 17.38
C TYR A 253 11.37 -43.18 18.57
N MET A 254 11.51 -44.19 19.44
CA MET A 254 10.82 -44.21 20.72
C MET A 254 11.28 -43.02 21.57
N ASP A 255 10.30 -42.40 22.23
CA ASP A 255 10.55 -41.26 23.10
C ASP A 255 11.41 -41.72 24.29
N GLN A 256 12.58 -41.09 24.46
CA GLN A 256 13.53 -41.46 25.51
C GLN A 256 13.18 -40.84 26.88
N GLY A 257 12.03 -40.15 26.98
CA GLY A 257 11.57 -39.56 28.24
C GLY A 257 12.34 -38.31 28.65
N GLY A 258 11.88 -37.67 29.71
CA GLY A 258 12.44 -36.41 30.22
C GLY A 258 13.83 -36.60 30.80
N LYS A 259 14.83 -36.00 30.15
CA LYS A 259 16.19 -35.91 30.67
C LYS A 259 16.30 -34.75 31.67
N PRO A 260 17.06 -34.88 32.77
CA PRO A 260 17.14 -33.84 33.80
C PRO A 260 17.70 -32.51 33.25
N GLU A 261 18.52 -32.54 32.21
CA GLU A 261 19.10 -31.37 31.55
C GLU A 261 18.04 -30.46 30.93
N PHE A 262 16.84 -30.98 30.59
CA PHE A 262 15.75 -30.15 30.06
C PHE A 262 15.13 -29.22 31.10
N GLU A 263 15.42 -29.43 32.38
CA GLU A 263 14.87 -28.63 33.49
C GLU A 263 15.95 -28.01 34.38
N ASP A 264 17.23 -28.19 34.08
CA ASP A 264 18.35 -27.69 34.88
C ASP A 264 18.56 -26.18 34.65
N PRO A 265 18.23 -25.29 35.62
CA PRO A 265 18.32 -23.85 35.44
C PRO A 265 19.75 -23.33 35.24
N ASN A 266 20.78 -24.17 35.45
CA ASN A 266 22.19 -23.79 35.25
C ASN A 266 22.63 -23.88 33.78
N LEU A 267 21.80 -24.45 32.89
CA LEU A 267 22.07 -24.56 31.47
C LEU A 267 21.50 -23.38 30.67
N TYR A 268 21.91 -23.25 29.41
CA TYR A 268 21.42 -22.20 28.51
C TYR A 268 20.21 -22.70 27.72
N HIS A 269 19.03 -22.26 28.12
CA HIS A 269 17.77 -22.69 27.51
C HIS A 269 17.30 -21.78 26.38
N TYR A 270 16.87 -22.40 25.29
CA TYR A 270 16.37 -21.76 24.09
C TYR A 270 14.95 -22.26 23.78
N ALA A 271 14.01 -21.36 23.52
CA ALA A 271 12.67 -21.70 23.05
C ALA A 271 12.56 -21.40 21.55
N ILE A 272 12.16 -22.40 20.76
CA ILE A 272 11.99 -22.30 19.30
C ILE A 272 10.64 -22.88 18.95
N PHE A 273 9.73 -22.07 18.39
CA PHE A 273 8.39 -22.52 18.01
C PHE A 273 8.25 -22.52 16.49
N SER A 274 8.10 -23.69 15.88
CA SER A 274 8.12 -23.81 14.42
C SER A 274 7.35 -25.02 13.92
N ASP A 275 6.68 -24.83 12.78
CA ASP A 275 6.08 -25.89 11.96
C ASP A 275 7.01 -26.35 10.81
N ASN A 276 8.25 -25.85 10.77
CA ASN A 276 9.18 -26.06 9.67
C ASN A 276 10.48 -26.72 10.17
N VAL A 277 10.63 -28.00 9.82
CA VAL A 277 11.77 -28.84 10.20
C VAL A 277 13.11 -28.23 9.80
N ILE A 278 13.22 -27.64 8.60
CA ILE A 278 14.47 -27.07 8.12
C ILE A 278 14.79 -25.78 8.87
N ALA A 279 13.79 -24.92 9.07
CA ALA A 279 13.94 -23.65 9.77
C ALA A 279 14.44 -23.87 11.21
N ALA A 280 13.73 -24.71 11.98
CA ALA A 280 14.15 -25.10 13.33
C ALA A 280 15.56 -25.73 13.35
N SER A 281 15.86 -26.60 12.38
CA SER A 281 17.20 -27.20 12.27
C SER A 281 18.31 -26.18 12.01
N VAL A 282 18.04 -25.14 11.22
CA VAL A 282 19.02 -24.08 10.93
C VAL A 282 19.28 -23.25 12.19
N VAL A 283 18.24 -22.88 12.94
CA VAL A 283 18.40 -22.15 14.21
C VAL A 283 19.26 -22.94 15.18
N VAL A 284 18.89 -24.20 15.47
CA VAL A 284 19.62 -25.07 16.41
C VAL A 284 21.06 -25.27 15.95
N ASN A 285 21.27 -25.67 14.69
CA ASN A 285 22.61 -25.98 14.19
C ASN A 285 23.51 -24.74 14.12
N SER A 286 22.96 -23.57 13.76
CA SER A 286 23.72 -22.32 13.75
C SER A 286 24.08 -21.85 15.16
N ALA A 287 23.19 -22.01 16.15
CA ALA A 287 23.48 -21.69 17.54
C ALA A 287 24.57 -22.61 18.10
N VAL A 288 24.43 -23.93 17.91
CA VAL A 288 25.38 -24.94 18.37
C VAL A 288 26.76 -24.79 17.74
N LYS A 289 26.82 -24.57 16.42
CA LYS A 289 28.09 -24.44 15.70
C LYS A 289 28.92 -23.23 16.16
N ASN A 290 28.26 -22.18 16.62
CA ASN A 290 28.91 -20.95 17.07
C ASN A 290 29.04 -20.86 18.61
N ALA A 291 28.57 -21.87 19.34
CA ALA A 291 28.66 -21.93 20.79
C ALA A 291 30.08 -22.33 21.24
N LEU A 292 30.57 -21.71 22.31
CA LEU A 292 31.85 -22.06 22.92
C LEU A 292 31.80 -23.39 23.69
N GLU A 293 30.67 -23.64 24.37
CA GLU A 293 30.45 -24.85 25.18
C GLU A 293 29.13 -25.54 24.78
N PRO A 294 29.06 -26.21 23.61
CA PRO A 294 27.78 -26.68 23.05
C PRO A 294 26.97 -27.60 23.97
N TRP A 295 27.63 -28.42 24.79
CA TRP A 295 26.99 -29.33 25.76
C TRP A 295 26.19 -28.61 26.87
N LYS A 296 26.37 -27.29 27.06
CA LYS A 296 25.56 -26.50 28.00
C LYS A 296 24.27 -25.94 27.39
N HIS A 297 24.03 -26.15 26.10
CA HIS A 297 22.89 -25.56 25.40
C HIS A 297 21.73 -26.55 25.30
N VAL A 298 20.54 -26.07 25.65
CA VAL A 298 19.30 -26.84 25.68
C VAL A 298 18.27 -26.16 24.79
N PHE A 299 17.84 -26.83 23.73
CA PHE A 299 16.88 -26.31 22.76
C PHE A 299 15.53 -27.00 22.95
N HIS A 300 14.51 -26.23 23.31
CA HIS A 300 13.14 -26.68 23.35
C HIS A 300 12.44 -26.26 22.06
N VAL A 301 12.29 -27.24 21.16
CA VAL A 301 11.57 -27.08 19.90
C VAL A 301 10.12 -27.48 20.14
N VAL A 302 9.19 -26.54 19.96
CA VAL A 302 7.74 -26.82 20.05
C VAL A 302 7.12 -26.68 18.67
N THR A 303 6.35 -27.69 18.29
CA THR A 303 5.74 -27.82 16.97
C THR A 303 4.28 -28.24 17.10
N ASP A 304 3.50 -28.10 16.03
CA ASP A 304 2.18 -28.72 15.97
C ASP A 304 2.27 -30.26 15.89
N ARG A 305 1.15 -30.93 16.21
CA ARG A 305 1.05 -32.40 16.16
C ARG A 305 1.34 -32.99 14.78
N MET A 306 1.05 -32.27 13.70
CA MET A 306 1.25 -32.76 12.34
C MET A 306 2.74 -32.89 11.99
N ASN A 307 3.56 -31.97 12.51
CA ASN A 307 4.99 -31.91 12.23
C ASN A 307 5.85 -32.58 13.32
N LEU A 308 5.27 -32.92 14.48
CA LEU A 308 5.96 -33.56 15.60
C LEU A 308 6.81 -34.77 15.17
N ALA A 309 6.20 -35.73 14.48
CA ALA A 309 6.88 -36.95 14.07
C ALA A 309 8.07 -36.67 13.14
N ALA A 310 7.89 -35.78 12.17
CA ALA A 310 8.96 -35.38 11.25
C ALA A 310 10.11 -34.66 11.99
N MET A 311 9.77 -33.76 12.91
CA MET A 311 10.73 -32.97 13.69
C MET A 311 11.55 -33.87 14.63
N GLN A 312 10.90 -34.80 15.34
CA GLN A 312 11.57 -35.79 16.20
C GLN A 312 12.54 -36.66 15.40
N VAL A 313 12.09 -37.22 14.27
CA VAL A 313 12.95 -38.04 13.40
C VAL A 313 14.14 -37.23 12.92
N TRP A 314 13.95 -35.98 12.51
CA TRP A 314 15.04 -35.14 12.04
C TRP A 314 16.13 -34.96 13.09
N PHE A 315 15.77 -34.57 14.31
CA PHE A 315 16.75 -34.33 15.38
C PHE A 315 17.35 -35.61 15.95
N ILE A 316 16.68 -36.76 15.84
CA ILE A 316 17.27 -38.07 16.17
C ILE A 316 18.26 -38.53 15.09
N MET A 317 17.91 -38.40 13.81
CA MET A 317 18.79 -38.75 12.69
C MET A 317 19.98 -37.80 12.55
N ARG A 318 19.80 -36.54 12.97
CA ARG A 318 20.81 -35.49 12.92
C ARG A 318 20.92 -34.82 14.30
N PRO A 319 21.55 -35.51 15.27
CA PRO A 319 21.76 -34.93 16.60
C PRO A 319 22.54 -33.62 16.52
N ALA A 320 22.23 -32.71 17.43
CA ALA A 320 22.99 -31.47 17.56
C ALA A 320 24.46 -31.78 17.89
N GLY A 321 25.38 -31.09 17.22
CA GLY A 321 26.81 -31.29 17.43
C GLY A 321 27.26 -30.91 18.85
N GLY A 322 28.41 -31.44 19.26
CA GLY A 322 29.08 -31.00 20.50
C GLY A 322 28.35 -31.31 21.81
N GLY A 323 27.37 -32.21 21.80
CA GLY A 323 26.65 -32.66 22.99
C GLY A 323 25.47 -31.78 23.41
N ALA A 324 25.03 -30.83 22.58
CA ALA A 324 23.87 -30.00 22.88
C ALA A 324 22.58 -30.84 23.00
N HIS A 325 21.67 -30.41 23.87
CA HIS A 325 20.43 -31.11 24.16
C HIS A 325 19.29 -30.50 23.33
N VAL A 326 18.51 -31.34 22.66
CA VAL A 326 17.34 -30.91 21.88
C VAL A 326 16.13 -31.72 22.32
N GLU A 327 15.08 -31.02 22.74
CA GLU A 327 13.78 -31.60 23.07
C GLU A 327 12.76 -31.15 22.02
N VAL A 328 11.93 -32.07 21.54
CA VAL A 328 10.86 -31.76 20.59
C VAL A 328 9.52 -32.15 21.21
N LYS A 329 8.67 -31.15 21.48
CA LYS A 329 7.34 -31.31 22.07
C LYS A 329 6.25 -30.81 21.13
N ALA A 330 5.07 -31.40 21.24
CA ALA A 330 3.87 -30.88 20.60
C ALA A 330 3.22 -29.79 21.45
N VAL A 331 2.48 -28.88 20.81
CA VAL A 331 1.62 -27.91 21.51
C VAL A 331 0.67 -28.62 22.47
N GLU A 332 0.13 -29.76 22.04
CA GLU A 332 -0.87 -30.54 22.77
C GLU A 332 -0.32 -31.25 24.02
N ASP A 333 1.00 -31.35 24.16
CA ASP A 333 1.63 -31.96 25.35
C ASP A 333 1.50 -31.06 26.59
N TYR A 334 1.23 -29.76 26.39
CA TYR A 334 1.03 -28.79 27.46
C TYR A 334 -0.44 -28.75 27.90
N THR A 335 -0.77 -29.50 28.95
CA THR A 335 -2.16 -29.67 29.44
C THR A 335 -2.86 -28.38 29.88
N PHE A 336 -2.10 -27.35 30.25
CA PHE A 336 -2.65 -26.04 30.59
C PHE A 336 -3.17 -25.26 29.37
N LEU A 337 -2.75 -25.62 28.14
CA LEU A 337 -3.20 -24.98 26.91
C LEU A 337 -4.58 -25.49 26.48
N ASN A 338 -5.60 -25.07 27.21
CA ASN A 338 -7.00 -25.36 26.91
C ASN A 338 -7.82 -24.06 26.79
N ALA A 339 -8.99 -24.14 26.17
CA ALA A 339 -9.88 -23.00 25.94
C ALA A 339 -10.37 -22.32 27.24
N SER A 340 -10.35 -23.04 28.36
CA SER A 340 -10.73 -22.47 29.66
C SER A 340 -9.68 -21.49 30.19
N TYR A 341 -8.39 -21.76 29.95
CA TYR A 341 -7.28 -20.94 30.44
C TYR A 341 -6.76 -19.95 29.38
N VAL A 342 -6.72 -20.33 28.11
CA VAL A 342 -6.13 -19.54 27.01
C VAL A 342 -7.21 -18.77 26.25
N PRO A 343 -7.31 -17.44 26.38
CA PRO A 343 -8.39 -16.67 25.74
C PRO A 343 -8.35 -16.72 24.22
N VAL A 344 -7.17 -16.90 23.63
CA VAL A 344 -7.00 -17.03 22.17
C VAL A 344 -7.59 -18.34 21.67
N LEU A 345 -7.37 -19.47 22.34
CA LEU A 345 -7.97 -20.75 21.96
C LEU A 345 -9.50 -20.66 21.97
N ARG A 346 -10.06 -20.07 23.03
CA ARG A 346 -11.51 -19.81 23.13
C ARG A 346 -12.04 -18.95 21.97
N GLN A 347 -11.24 -17.99 21.50
CA GLN A 347 -11.58 -17.17 20.34
C GLN A 347 -11.47 -17.95 19.04
N LEU A 348 -10.43 -18.76 18.86
CA LEU A 348 -10.22 -19.61 17.67
C LEU A 348 -11.32 -20.66 17.49
N GLU A 349 -11.88 -21.17 18.58
CA GLU A 349 -13.03 -22.08 18.56
C GLU A 349 -14.34 -21.39 18.15
N SER A 350 -14.38 -20.05 18.12
CA SER A 350 -15.59 -19.32 17.72
C SER A 350 -15.82 -19.39 16.21
N ALA A 351 -17.04 -19.78 15.81
CA ALA A 351 -17.45 -19.92 14.42
C ALA A 351 -17.24 -18.63 13.60
N ASN A 352 -17.31 -17.45 14.23
CA ASN A 352 -17.15 -16.16 13.57
C ASN A 352 -15.70 -15.85 13.16
N LEU A 353 -14.71 -16.32 13.93
CA LEU A 353 -13.28 -16.16 13.59
C LEU A 353 -12.87 -17.11 12.47
N LEU A 354 -13.33 -18.37 12.54
CA LEU A 354 -13.18 -19.33 11.45
C LEU A 354 -13.81 -18.77 10.16
N LYS A 355 -15.01 -18.19 10.26
CA LYS A 355 -15.68 -17.52 9.15
C LYS A 355 -14.84 -16.36 8.57
N PHE A 356 -14.31 -15.46 9.40
CA PHE A 356 -13.50 -14.32 8.95
C PHE A 356 -12.20 -14.71 8.22
N TYR A 357 -11.51 -15.76 8.67
CA TYR A 357 -10.25 -16.21 8.06
C TYR A 357 -10.44 -17.21 6.91
N PHE A 358 -11.49 -18.03 6.94
CA PHE A 358 -11.72 -19.08 5.95
C PHE A 358 -12.80 -18.75 4.90
N GLU A 359 -13.62 -17.70 5.06
CA GLU A 359 -14.59 -17.31 4.02
C GLU A 359 -13.94 -16.61 2.81
N ASN A 360 -14.18 -17.26 1.66
CA ASN A 360 -14.06 -16.79 0.27
C ASN A 360 -12.63 -16.54 -0.26
N ARG A 361 -11.94 -17.66 -0.51
CA ARG A 361 -10.61 -17.80 -1.14
C ARG A 361 -10.47 -17.29 -2.59
N ALA A 362 -11.54 -16.93 -3.30
CA ALA A 362 -11.44 -16.54 -4.71
C ALA A 362 -11.98 -15.13 -5.02
N GLU A 363 -13.13 -14.74 -4.45
CA GLU A 363 -13.80 -13.49 -4.85
C GLU A 363 -13.35 -12.27 -4.03
N ASN A 364 -13.04 -12.43 -2.73
CA ASN A 364 -12.70 -11.31 -1.84
C ASN A 364 -11.22 -10.94 -1.82
N ALA A 365 -10.32 -11.81 -2.31
CA ALA A 365 -8.90 -11.48 -2.51
C ALA A 365 -8.70 -10.32 -3.51
N THR A 366 -9.75 -9.95 -4.24
CA THR A 366 -9.73 -8.89 -5.24
C THR A 366 -10.14 -7.51 -4.72
N LYS A 367 -10.68 -7.37 -3.50
CA LYS A 367 -11.20 -6.07 -3.01
C LYS A 367 -10.21 -5.28 -2.14
N ASP A 368 -9.35 -5.92 -1.35
CA ASP A 368 -8.37 -5.24 -0.50
C ASP A 368 -7.01 -5.97 -0.44
N ALA A 369 -6.03 -5.49 -1.20
CA ALA A 369 -4.65 -6.01 -1.16
C ALA A 369 -3.98 -5.81 0.22
N ASN A 370 -4.40 -4.78 0.98
CA ASN A 370 -3.87 -4.50 2.32
C ASN A 370 -4.36 -5.52 3.37
N ASN A 371 -5.56 -6.07 3.21
CA ASN A 371 -6.14 -7.06 4.12
C ASN A 371 -5.59 -8.49 3.88
N LEU A 372 -4.99 -8.79 2.72
CA LEU A 372 -4.35 -10.08 2.48
C LEU A 372 -3.17 -10.35 3.42
N LYS A 373 -2.45 -9.30 3.85
CA LYS A 373 -1.33 -9.45 4.79
C LYS A 373 -1.79 -9.95 6.16
N PHE A 374 -3.01 -9.63 6.59
CA PHE A 374 -3.53 -9.95 7.92
C PHE A 374 -4.45 -11.19 7.96
N ARG A 375 -4.91 -11.69 6.80
CA ARG A 375 -5.71 -12.93 6.69
C ARG A 375 -4.89 -14.22 6.56
N ASN A 376 -3.61 -14.21 6.93
CA ASN A 376 -2.76 -15.40 6.86
C ASN A 376 -3.15 -16.38 7.99
N PRO A 377 -3.56 -17.63 7.69
CA PRO A 377 -3.88 -18.62 8.73
C PRO A 377 -2.72 -18.88 9.69
N LYS A 378 -1.47 -18.57 9.30
CA LYS A 378 -0.31 -18.66 10.21
C LYS A 378 -0.46 -17.76 11.45
N TYR A 379 -1.17 -16.62 11.37
CA TYR A 379 -1.45 -15.79 12.57
C TYR A 379 -2.47 -16.41 13.53
N LEU A 380 -3.22 -17.43 13.09
CA LEU A 380 -4.04 -18.26 13.98
C LEU A 380 -3.26 -19.45 14.55
N SER A 381 -2.02 -19.67 14.12
CA SER A 381 -1.20 -20.74 14.66
C SER A 381 -0.96 -20.49 16.13
N MET A 382 -1.32 -21.46 16.97
CA MET A 382 -1.06 -21.42 18.40
C MET A 382 0.44 -21.29 18.72
N LEU A 383 1.33 -21.74 17.83
CA LEU A 383 2.78 -21.55 17.95
C LEU A 383 3.16 -20.07 18.13
N ASN A 384 2.42 -19.15 17.50
CA ASN A 384 2.66 -17.73 17.67
C ASN A 384 2.21 -17.20 19.04
N HIS A 385 1.31 -17.88 19.74
CA HIS A 385 0.80 -17.41 21.03
C HIS A 385 1.53 -18.07 22.21
N LEU A 386 2.21 -19.20 21.99
CA LEU A 386 3.00 -19.91 23.00
C LEU A 386 4.04 -19.04 23.72
N ARG A 387 4.58 -18.03 23.03
CA ARG A 387 5.60 -17.13 23.60
C ARG A 387 5.15 -16.42 24.87
N PHE A 388 3.84 -16.25 25.06
CA PHE A 388 3.28 -15.64 26.26
C PHE A 388 3.07 -16.62 27.42
N TYR A 389 3.42 -17.89 27.22
CA TYR A 389 3.25 -18.97 28.19
C TYR A 389 4.59 -19.61 28.58
N LEU A 390 5.72 -18.96 28.27
CA LEU A 390 7.05 -19.47 28.60
C LEU A 390 7.22 -19.84 30.09
N PRO A 391 6.74 -19.04 31.06
CA PRO A 391 6.84 -19.43 32.47
C PRO A 391 6.03 -20.67 32.85
N GLU A 392 4.87 -20.87 32.22
CA GLU A 392 4.00 -22.04 32.42
C GLU A 392 4.59 -23.29 31.76
N MET A 393 5.25 -23.13 30.61
CA MET A 393 5.95 -24.21 29.90
C MET A 393 7.22 -24.65 30.62
N TYR A 394 7.93 -23.71 31.25
CA TYR A 394 9.22 -23.94 31.89
C TYR A 394 9.27 -23.38 33.33
N PRO A 395 8.51 -23.97 34.27
CA PRO A 395 8.34 -23.41 35.61
C PRO A 395 9.61 -23.42 36.46
N LYS A 396 10.58 -24.31 36.15
CA LYS A 396 11.85 -24.45 36.90
C LYS A 396 12.96 -23.52 36.40
N LEU A 397 12.78 -22.88 35.24
CA LEU A 397 13.80 -22.03 34.63
C LEU A 397 13.66 -20.57 35.10
N HIS A 398 14.81 -19.90 35.25
CA HIS A 398 14.87 -18.48 35.62
C HIS A 398 14.92 -17.57 34.39
N LYS A 399 15.65 -17.97 33.35
CA LYS A 399 15.83 -17.19 32.12
C LYS A 399 15.76 -18.10 30.91
N ILE A 400 15.27 -17.57 29.80
CA ILE A 400 15.18 -18.31 28.53
C ILE A 400 15.38 -17.36 27.35
N LEU A 401 16.08 -17.83 26.31
CA LEU A 401 16.20 -17.10 25.06
C LEU A 401 15.20 -17.63 24.03
N PHE A 402 14.27 -16.79 23.60
CA PHE A 402 13.37 -17.10 22.50
C PHE A 402 14.05 -16.76 21.16
N LEU A 403 13.98 -17.68 20.20
CA LEU A 403 14.46 -17.50 18.84
C LEU A 403 13.37 -17.89 17.83
N ASP A 404 13.04 -16.99 16.91
CA ASP A 404 12.17 -17.31 15.78
C ASP A 404 12.87 -18.28 14.80
N ASP A 405 12.07 -18.98 14.01
CA ASP A 405 12.55 -20.04 13.12
C ASP A 405 13.27 -19.52 11.87
N ASP A 406 13.21 -18.20 11.61
CA ASP A 406 13.93 -17.51 10.53
C ASP A 406 15.25 -16.86 10.99
N VAL A 407 15.73 -17.20 12.20
CA VAL A 407 17.00 -16.70 12.74
C VAL A 407 18.20 -17.57 12.34
N VAL A 408 19.34 -16.92 12.10
CA VAL A 408 20.65 -17.59 11.97
C VAL A 408 21.63 -17.00 12.98
N VAL A 409 22.12 -17.83 13.87
CA VAL A 409 23.11 -17.43 14.89
C VAL A 409 24.51 -17.49 14.30
N GLN A 410 25.29 -16.42 14.46
CA GLN A 410 26.65 -16.30 13.91
C GLN A 410 27.72 -16.12 14.98
N LYS A 411 27.33 -16.00 16.25
CA LYS A 411 28.23 -15.80 17.39
C LYS A 411 27.67 -16.50 18.62
N ASP A 412 28.56 -16.77 19.57
CA ASP A 412 28.18 -17.29 20.88
C ASP A 412 27.19 -16.34 21.59
N LEU A 413 26.09 -16.89 22.10
CA LEU A 413 25.00 -16.15 22.73
C LEU A 413 25.07 -16.17 24.26
N THR A 414 26.03 -16.87 24.87
CA THR A 414 26.07 -17.06 26.33
C THR A 414 26.28 -15.75 27.09
N GLY A 415 26.86 -14.74 26.43
CA GLY A 415 26.98 -13.38 26.97
C GLY A 415 25.65 -12.74 27.39
N LEU A 416 24.53 -13.17 26.79
CA LEU A 416 23.20 -12.64 27.11
C LEU A 416 22.75 -12.99 28.53
N TRP A 417 23.13 -14.16 29.05
CA TRP A 417 22.78 -14.57 30.41
C TRP A 417 23.45 -13.72 31.49
N LYS A 418 24.53 -13.00 31.13
CA LYS A 418 25.27 -12.08 32.00
C LYS A 418 24.69 -10.66 32.01
N ILE A 419 23.73 -10.37 31.14
CA ILE A 419 23.10 -9.04 31.07
C ILE A 419 22.24 -8.83 32.31
N ASP A 420 22.43 -7.69 32.95
CA ASP A 420 21.51 -7.18 33.97
C ASP A 420 20.24 -6.65 33.28
N MET A 421 19.11 -7.24 33.63
CA MET A 421 17.81 -6.90 33.05
C MET A 421 17.08 -5.79 33.83
N ASP A 422 17.66 -5.22 34.89
CA ASP A 422 17.06 -4.15 35.69
C ASP A 422 15.63 -4.49 36.17
N GLY A 423 15.42 -5.75 36.56
CA GLY A 423 14.13 -6.29 36.96
C GLY A 423 13.06 -6.30 35.86
N LYS A 424 13.41 -6.08 34.58
CA LYS A 424 12.50 -6.14 33.44
C LYS A 424 12.29 -7.58 33.00
N VAL A 425 11.10 -7.85 32.46
CA VAL A 425 10.68 -9.18 31.98
C VAL A 425 11.37 -9.56 30.67
N ASN A 426 11.62 -8.60 29.77
CA ASN A 426 12.07 -8.85 28.40
C ASN A 426 13.24 -7.95 28.01
N GLY A 427 14.32 -8.56 27.56
CA GLY A 427 15.43 -7.95 26.85
C GLY A 427 15.25 -8.13 25.35
N ALA A 428 15.17 -7.03 24.61
CA ALA A 428 14.92 -7.04 23.18
C ALA A 428 15.87 -6.10 22.43
N VAL A 429 16.10 -6.38 21.16
CA VAL A 429 16.87 -5.50 20.28
C VAL A 429 16.04 -4.27 19.92
N GLU A 430 16.62 -3.09 20.06
CA GLU A 430 15.97 -1.84 19.66
C GLU A 430 15.84 -1.79 18.13
N THR A 431 14.60 -1.68 17.65
CA THR A 431 14.25 -1.67 16.22
C THR A 431 13.55 -0.38 15.80
N CYS A 432 13.57 0.63 16.68
CA CYS A 432 12.75 1.83 16.58
C CYS A 432 13.40 2.93 15.73
N PHE A 433 13.59 2.68 14.43
CA PHE A 433 14.19 3.65 13.51
C PHE A 433 13.11 4.50 12.80
N GLY A 434 13.05 5.80 13.10
CA GLY A 434 12.09 6.73 12.47
C GLY A 434 10.62 6.37 12.75
N SER A 435 9.83 6.22 11.69
CA SER A 435 8.42 5.81 11.77
C SER A 435 8.21 4.31 11.89
N PHE A 436 9.25 3.49 11.72
CA PHE A 436 9.13 2.03 11.81
C PHE A 436 8.99 1.59 13.27
N HIS A 437 8.22 0.51 13.47
CA HIS A 437 8.07 -0.15 14.77
C HIS A 437 7.47 0.76 15.85
N ARG A 438 6.53 1.63 15.50
CA ARG A 438 5.75 2.43 16.46
C ARG A 438 4.42 1.74 16.75
N TYR A 439 3.90 1.85 17.97
CA TYR A 439 2.61 1.26 18.32
C TYR A 439 1.47 1.67 17.38
N ALA A 440 1.49 2.90 16.84
CA ALA A 440 0.52 3.36 15.84
C ALA A 440 0.43 2.49 14.58
N GLN A 441 1.45 1.68 14.28
CA GLN A 441 1.45 0.75 13.14
C GLN A 441 0.83 -0.61 13.45
N TYR A 442 0.70 -0.98 14.73
CA TYR A 442 0.27 -2.32 15.16
C TYR A 442 -1.04 -2.31 15.95
N MET A 443 -1.45 -1.16 16.47
CA MET A 443 -2.63 -1.03 17.32
C MET A 443 -3.61 -0.01 16.73
N ASN A 444 -4.90 -0.33 16.83
CA ASN A 444 -5.96 0.57 16.43
C ASN A 444 -6.24 1.63 17.51
N PHE A 445 -5.62 2.81 17.38
CA PHE A 445 -5.79 3.93 18.32
C PHE A 445 -7.17 4.60 18.27
N SER A 446 -8.07 4.18 17.38
CA SER A 446 -9.49 4.55 17.47
C SER A 446 -10.19 3.84 18.62
N HIS A 447 -9.65 2.72 19.11
CA HIS A 447 -10.21 1.98 20.23
C HIS A 447 -9.97 2.75 21.56
N PRO A 448 -11.00 3.02 22.36
CA PRO A 448 -10.90 3.89 23.54
C PRO A 448 -9.91 3.35 24.58
N LEU A 449 -9.91 2.04 24.83
CA LEU A 449 -8.97 1.41 25.78
C LEU A 449 -7.50 1.52 25.34
N ILE A 450 -7.22 1.39 24.04
CA ILE A 450 -5.87 1.48 23.49
C ILE A 450 -5.37 2.92 23.60
N LYS A 451 -6.20 3.87 23.18
CA LYS A 451 -5.89 5.31 23.26
C LYS A 451 -5.64 5.79 24.69
N ALA A 452 -6.35 5.23 25.67
CA ALA A 452 -6.20 5.60 27.07
C ALA A 452 -4.93 5.02 27.72
N LYS A 453 -4.49 3.83 27.33
CA LYS A 453 -3.37 3.13 27.98
C LYS A 453 -2.03 3.22 27.24
N PHE A 454 -2.03 3.39 25.93
CA PHE A 454 -0.80 3.35 25.12
C PHE A 454 -0.50 4.68 24.46
N ASN A 455 0.78 4.95 24.26
CA ASN A 455 1.25 6.09 23.47
C ASN A 455 1.49 5.62 22.02
N PRO A 456 0.87 6.25 21.00
CA PRO A 456 1.06 5.87 19.59
C PRO A 456 2.52 6.02 19.12
N LYS A 457 3.29 6.87 19.78
CA LYS A 457 4.71 7.12 19.47
C LYS A 457 5.65 6.19 20.25
N ALA A 458 5.14 5.34 21.16
CA ALA A 458 5.99 4.37 21.85
C ALA A 458 6.58 3.37 20.85
N CYS A 459 7.81 2.95 21.15
CA CYS A 459 8.51 1.94 20.36
C CYS A 459 7.94 0.56 20.66
N ALA A 460 7.57 -0.15 19.61
CA ALA A 460 7.52 -1.59 19.62
C ALA A 460 8.93 -2.13 19.48
N TRP A 461 9.17 -3.24 20.15
CA TRP A 461 10.32 -4.09 19.90
C TRP A 461 9.90 -5.21 18.94
N ALA A 462 10.85 -5.69 18.15
CA ALA A 462 10.62 -6.82 17.27
C ALA A 462 10.64 -8.11 18.08
N TYR A 463 9.72 -9.01 17.73
CA TYR A 463 9.89 -10.42 18.00
C TYR A 463 10.81 -11.00 16.92
N GLY A 464 11.70 -11.91 17.33
CA GLY A 464 12.75 -12.50 16.50
C GLY A 464 13.80 -13.14 17.38
N MET A 465 14.32 -12.35 18.32
CA MET A 465 15.19 -12.80 19.39
C MET A 465 14.89 -11.98 20.64
N ASN A 466 14.51 -12.67 21.71
CA ASN A 466 14.10 -12.04 22.96
C ASN A 466 14.60 -12.85 24.14
N PHE A 467 15.24 -12.16 25.08
CA PHE A 467 15.74 -12.77 26.30
C PHE A 467 14.78 -12.47 27.44
N PHE A 468 14.22 -13.51 28.05
CA PHE A 468 13.18 -13.36 29.05
C PHE A 468 13.67 -13.75 30.44
N ASP A 469 13.37 -12.91 31.42
CA ASP A 469 13.46 -13.24 32.84
C ASP A 469 12.10 -13.77 33.30
N LEU A 470 12.04 -15.08 33.53
CA LEU A 470 10.81 -15.80 33.88
C LEU A 470 10.38 -15.54 35.32
N ASP A 471 11.31 -15.20 36.22
CA ASP A 471 10.97 -14.83 37.59
C ASP A 471 10.30 -13.45 37.64
N ALA A 472 10.87 -12.47 36.93
CA ALA A 472 10.24 -11.17 36.75
C ALA A 472 8.89 -11.32 36.01
N TRP A 473 8.80 -12.19 34.99
CA TRP A 473 7.54 -12.45 34.28
C TRP A 473 6.44 -12.91 35.23
N ARG A 474 6.74 -13.90 36.09
CA ARG A 474 5.82 -14.45 37.10
C ARG A 474 5.42 -13.38 38.12
N LYS A 475 6.38 -12.58 38.61
CA LYS A 475 6.13 -11.48 39.56
C LYS A 475 5.19 -10.42 38.99
N GLU A 476 5.41 -10.00 37.75
CA GLU A 476 4.62 -8.97 37.06
C GLU A 476 3.30 -9.49 36.46
N LYS A 477 3.05 -10.81 36.56
CA LYS A 477 1.84 -11.47 36.02
C LYS A 477 1.61 -11.15 34.55
N SER A 478 2.68 -11.22 33.75
CA SER A 478 2.64 -10.77 32.36
C SER A 478 1.74 -11.64 31.47
N THR A 479 1.60 -12.93 31.79
CA THR A 479 0.66 -13.84 31.11
C THR A 479 -0.80 -13.39 31.32
N GLU A 480 -1.15 -12.98 32.53
CA GLU A 480 -2.48 -12.50 32.89
C GLU A 480 -2.78 -11.14 32.26
N GLN A 481 -1.77 -10.26 32.16
CA GLN A 481 -1.91 -9.02 31.38
C GLN A 481 -2.20 -9.32 29.91
N TYR A 482 -1.50 -10.29 29.33
CA TYR A 482 -1.77 -10.76 27.98
C TYR A 482 -3.20 -11.31 27.83
N HIS A 483 -3.69 -12.12 28.79
CA HIS A 483 -5.07 -12.63 28.78
C HIS A 483 -6.11 -11.51 28.86
N TYR A 484 -5.86 -10.50 29.71
CA TYR A 484 -6.70 -9.32 29.82
C TYR A 484 -6.85 -8.63 28.47
N TRP A 485 -5.73 -8.35 27.78
CA TRP A 485 -5.76 -7.67 26.49
C TRP A 485 -6.43 -8.49 25.39
N GLN A 486 -6.17 -9.80 25.34
CA GLN A 486 -6.85 -10.69 24.38
C GLN A 486 -8.36 -10.73 24.60
N THR A 487 -8.82 -10.59 25.85
CA THR A 487 -10.25 -10.58 26.18
C THR A 487 -10.91 -9.24 25.87
N GLN A 488 -10.24 -8.12 26.18
CA GLN A 488 -10.79 -6.77 25.99
C GLN A 488 -10.72 -6.27 24.54
N VAL A 489 -9.69 -6.69 23.79
CA VAL A 489 -9.52 -6.35 22.38
C VAL A 489 -9.29 -7.66 21.60
N PRO A 490 -10.36 -8.38 21.22
CA PRO A 490 -10.25 -9.63 20.48
C PRO A 490 -9.47 -9.48 19.17
N LEU A 491 -8.88 -10.57 18.68
CA LEU A 491 -8.07 -10.61 17.45
C LEU A 491 -8.78 -10.00 16.22
N VAL A 492 -10.12 -10.08 16.16
CA VAL A 492 -10.94 -9.50 15.08
C VAL A 492 -10.92 -7.97 15.06
N HIS A 493 -10.66 -7.33 16.19
CA HIS A 493 -10.63 -5.88 16.36
C HIS A 493 -9.21 -5.29 16.39
N GLN A 494 -8.18 -6.13 16.35
CA GLN A 494 -6.77 -5.72 16.31
C GLN A 494 -6.26 -5.46 14.89
N ILE A 495 -6.99 -5.88 13.85
CA ILE A 495 -6.62 -5.79 12.43
C ILE A 495 -7.26 -4.58 11.76
#